data_AF-A0A182QSW7-F1
#
_entry.id   AF-A0A182QSW7-F1
#
_cell.length_a   1.000
_cell.length_b   1.000
_cell.length_c   1.000
_cell.angle_alpha   90.00
_cell.angle_beta   90.00
_cell.angle_gamma   90.00
#
_symmetry.space_group_name_H-M   'P 1'
#
loop_
_entity.id
_entity.type
_entity.pdbx_description
1 polymer ?
#
loop_
_entity_poly.entity_id
_entity_poly.type
_entity_poly.pdbx_seq_one_letter_code
_entity_poly.pdbx_strand_id
1 'polypeptide(L)'
;MKFRMEFSFTAYFVAIFLMGYSAKAAVVRQYTCDNFFQSWCQLHNATVLMDTDAQASVFPRVRQLGFIYGTIGNFSHTFNNQLFKAGVLRVFARGTHVTHLTMPSTIEQLYLRDNGLQTVEIEPRARYILRYLRVQMNKLRSLAHFEHLTQLLELNLCDNLIEDVPLDTFATMPKLRQLILCGNHIKTLGTSTTVVYLPSLTHLDLGGNFLTRLPLDRWQFPQLINLSIRDNLLTALDSGTIVRRFQLLRILDASANALDCRSYHEALQTFVNRSIVHLIDRRMCSVDDAIVLDVEANGTRHVNGVQPDGEEVRLEVRHLKERIFLQQRTIQQQRMEIEQLRANLTTLTEQFDLVAGPARALDPF
;
A
#
# COMPACT_ATOMS: atom_id res chain seq x y z
N MET A 1 -13.97 86.97 41.72
CA MET A 1 -15.10 86.22 41.14
C MET A 1 -14.57 85.41 39.97
N LYS A 2 -14.41 84.09 40.16
CA LYS A 2 -13.98 83.13 39.14
C LYS A 2 -15.20 82.69 38.34
N PHE A 3 -15.20 82.84 37.02
CA PHE A 3 -16.15 82.14 36.15
C PHE A 3 -15.44 80.97 35.48
N ARG A 4 -16.03 79.80 35.70
CA ARG A 4 -15.63 78.46 35.29
C ARG A 4 -16.35 78.19 33.97
N MET A 5 -15.67 77.76 32.91
CA MET A 5 -16.32 77.20 31.72
C MET A 5 -15.69 75.83 31.43
N GLU A 6 -16.57 74.84 31.37
CA GLU A 6 -16.29 73.41 31.35
C GLU A 6 -15.85 72.95 29.95
N PHE A 7 -14.89 72.02 29.92
CA PHE A 7 -14.51 71.27 28.73
C PHE A 7 -15.50 70.12 28.51
N SER A 8 -16.15 70.07 27.35
CA SER A 8 -16.84 68.88 26.84
C SER A 8 -16.09 68.35 25.63
N PHE A 9 -15.47 67.19 25.78
CA PHE A 9 -14.81 66.43 24.71
C PHE A 9 -15.85 65.49 24.09
N THR A 10 -16.35 65.79 22.89
CA THR A 10 -17.08 64.83 22.06
C THR A 10 -16.10 64.16 21.10
N ALA A 11 -15.74 62.91 21.40
CA ALA A 11 -14.91 62.09 20.52
C ALA A 11 -15.75 61.58 19.33
N TYR A 12 -15.46 62.05 18.12
CA TYR A 12 -15.95 61.44 16.88
C TYR A 12 -15.16 60.15 16.63
N PHE A 13 -15.77 58.99 16.92
CA PHE A 13 -15.29 57.70 16.43
C PHE A 13 -15.62 57.59 14.93
N VAL A 14 -14.66 57.88 14.06
CA VAL A 14 -14.73 57.45 12.65
C VAL A 14 -14.34 55.97 12.63
N ALA A 15 -15.35 55.10 12.56
CA ALA A 15 -15.14 53.68 12.29
C ALA A 15 -14.70 53.53 10.82
N ILE A 16 -13.39 53.48 10.58
CA ILE A 16 -12.84 53.04 9.29
C ILE A 16 -13.06 51.52 9.22
N PHE A 17 -14.14 51.11 8.57
CA PHE A 17 -14.29 49.73 8.10
C PHE A 17 -13.25 49.48 7.01
N LEU A 18 -12.08 48.98 7.40
CA LEU A 18 -11.19 48.31 6.46
C LEU A 18 -11.86 46.99 6.07
N MET A 19 -12.67 47.01 5.02
CA MET A 19 -13.02 45.79 4.31
C MET A 19 -11.75 45.24 3.67
N GLY A 20 -11.04 44.40 4.42
CA GLY A 20 -10.01 43.53 3.89
C GLY A 20 -10.64 42.45 3.01
N TYR A 21 -11.06 42.82 1.80
CA TYR A 21 -11.29 41.83 0.75
C TYR A 21 -9.93 41.35 0.25
N SER A 22 -9.36 40.35 0.93
CA SER A 22 -8.39 39.47 0.29
C SER A 22 -9.14 38.52 -0.64
N ALA A 23 -9.64 39.05 -1.76
CA ALA A 23 -9.93 38.20 -2.90
C ALA A 23 -8.58 37.70 -3.44
N LYS A 24 -8.18 36.49 -3.05
CA LYS A 24 -7.16 35.76 -3.82
C LYS A 24 -7.79 35.51 -5.20
N ALA A 25 -7.53 36.41 -6.13
CA ALA A 25 -7.99 36.26 -7.50
C ALA A 25 -7.41 34.95 -8.05
N ALA A 26 -8.27 34.06 -8.52
CA ALA A 26 -7.84 32.84 -9.19
C ALA A 26 -7.08 33.20 -10.46
N VAL A 27 -5.90 32.62 -10.63
CA VAL A 27 -5.13 32.79 -11.87
C VAL A 27 -5.73 31.85 -12.91
N VAL A 28 -6.22 32.41 -14.03
CA VAL A 28 -6.62 31.61 -15.19
C VAL A 28 -5.39 30.88 -15.71
N ARG A 29 -5.41 29.55 -15.67
CA ARG A 29 -4.30 28.71 -16.16
C ARG A 29 -4.77 27.88 -17.33
N GLN A 30 -4.09 28.02 -18.46
CA GLN A 30 -4.28 27.14 -19.60
C GLN A 30 -3.18 26.09 -19.58
N TYR A 31 -3.54 24.86 -19.27
CA TYR A 31 -2.60 23.75 -19.23
C TYR A 31 -2.47 23.15 -20.63
N THR A 32 -1.25 23.20 -21.16
CA THR A 32 -0.88 22.55 -22.42
C THR A 32 -0.08 21.30 -22.13
N CYS A 33 -0.24 20.27 -22.95
CA CYS A 33 0.51 19.02 -22.78
C CYS A 33 1.98 19.24 -23.08
N ASP A 34 2.85 18.85 -22.16
CA ASP A 34 4.30 18.96 -22.33
C ASP A 34 4.83 17.89 -23.30
N ASN A 35 4.18 16.72 -23.34
CA ASN A 35 4.50 15.63 -24.27
C ASN A 35 3.23 14.88 -24.69
N PHE A 36 3.16 14.49 -25.96
CA PHE A 36 2.18 13.55 -26.50
C PHE A 36 2.89 12.23 -26.82
N PHE A 37 3.01 11.35 -25.84
CA PHE A 37 3.37 9.97 -26.13
C PHE A 37 2.07 9.19 -26.31
N GLN A 38 1.77 8.75 -27.54
CA GLN A 38 0.74 7.73 -27.80
C GLN A 38 -0.67 8.03 -27.22
N SER A 39 -1.13 9.29 -27.29
CA SER A 39 -2.51 9.72 -26.97
C SER A 39 -2.86 9.97 -25.50
N TRP A 40 -1.89 10.28 -24.64
CA TRP A 40 -2.15 10.84 -23.31
C TRP A 40 -1.34 12.11 -23.05
N CYS A 41 -1.83 12.95 -22.14
CA CYS A 41 -1.27 14.26 -21.82
C CYS A 41 -0.60 14.25 -20.45
N GLN A 42 0.58 14.85 -20.35
CA GLN A 42 1.28 15.03 -19.09
C GLN A 42 1.48 16.52 -18.84
N LEU A 43 1.19 16.94 -17.60
CA LEU A 43 1.39 18.29 -17.10
C LEU A 43 2.45 18.23 -16.01
N HIS A 44 3.57 18.92 -16.22
CA HIS A 44 4.60 19.08 -15.20
C HIS A 44 4.35 20.33 -14.36
N ASN A 45 4.60 20.23 -13.05
CA ASN A 45 4.55 21.36 -12.12
C ASN A 45 3.21 22.12 -12.12
N ALA A 46 2.10 21.42 -12.40
CA ALA A 46 0.77 22.02 -12.36
C ALA A 46 0.43 22.49 -10.93
N THR A 47 -0.27 23.62 -10.80
CA THR A 47 -0.69 24.15 -9.49
C THR A 47 -2.17 24.46 -9.49
N VAL A 48 -2.93 23.73 -8.69
CA VAL A 48 -4.36 23.92 -8.47
C VAL A 48 -4.58 23.84 -6.97
N LEU A 49 -4.65 24.97 -6.28
CA LEU A 49 -4.69 25.00 -4.81
C LEU A 49 -6.11 24.96 -4.28
N MET A 50 -7.03 25.62 -4.98
CA MET A 50 -8.43 25.78 -4.57
C MET A 50 -9.40 25.52 -5.73
N ASP A 51 -10.68 25.35 -5.38
CA ASP A 51 -11.76 25.15 -6.36
C ASP A 51 -11.89 26.30 -7.36
N THR A 52 -11.59 27.53 -6.95
CA THR A 52 -11.56 28.69 -7.85
C THR A 52 -10.48 28.57 -8.91
N ASP A 53 -9.31 28.00 -8.57
CA ASP A 53 -8.23 27.74 -9.53
C ASP A 53 -8.66 26.67 -10.52
N ALA A 54 -9.31 25.60 -10.04
CA ALA A 54 -9.82 24.53 -10.88
C ALA A 54 -10.88 25.06 -11.87
N GLN A 55 -11.79 25.93 -11.42
CA GLN A 55 -12.82 26.55 -12.27
C GLN A 55 -12.25 27.50 -13.32
N ALA A 56 -11.21 28.26 -12.95
CA ALA A 56 -10.53 29.17 -13.86
C ALA A 56 -9.55 28.45 -14.81
N SER A 57 -9.21 27.20 -14.54
CA SER A 57 -8.27 26.42 -15.34
C SER A 57 -8.94 25.79 -16.56
N VAL A 58 -8.24 25.81 -17.69
CA VAL A 58 -8.63 25.08 -18.89
C VAL A 58 -7.71 23.87 -19.03
N PHE A 59 -8.28 22.67 -18.80
CA PHE A 59 -7.58 21.41 -18.95
C PHE A 59 -7.62 20.92 -20.42
N PRO A 60 -6.57 20.24 -20.89
CA PRO A 60 -6.52 19.71 -22.25
C PRO A 60 -7.59 18.63 -22.44
N ARG A 61 -8.22 18.62 -23.62
CA ARG A 61 -9.27 17.65 -23.95
C ARG A 61 -8.68 16.30 -24.33
N VAL A 62 -8.49 15.44 -23.35
CA VAL A 62 -7.87 14.13 -23.49
C VAL A 62 -8.56 13.10 -22.61
N ARG A 63 -8.49 11.81 -23.00
CA ARG A 63 -9.01 10.72 -22.16
C ARG A 63 -8.13 10.39 -20.96
N GLN A 64 -6.85 10.75 -21.03
CA GLN A 64 -5.86 10.41 -20.02
C GLN A 64 -4.97 11.61 -19.73
N LEU A 65 -4.89 11.95 -18.45
CA LEU A 65 -4.18 13.12 -17.97
C LEU A 65 -3.28 12.75 -16.78
N GLY A 66 -1.99 13.05 -16.92
CA GLY A 66 -0.97 12.87 -15.90
C GLY A 66 -0.56 14.21 -15.28
N PHE A 67 -0.42 14.24 -13.97
CA PHE A 67 0.14 15.36 -13.21
C PHE A 67 1.44 14.91 -12.55
N ILE A 68 2.56 15.51 -12.94
CA ILE A 68 3.87 15.15 -12.40
C ILE A 68 4.44 16.36 -11.67
N TYR A 69 4.68 16.18 -10.38
CA TYR A 69 5.13 17.25 -9.50
C TYR A 69 4.15 18.45 -9.47
N GLY A 70 4.50 19.50 -8.74
CA GLY A 70 3.63 20.64 -8.50
C GLY A 70 2.73 20.43 -7.29
N THR A 71 1.57 21.11 -7.28
CA THR A 71 0.70 21.14 -6.10
C THR A 71 -0.77 21.13 -6.52
N ILE A 72 -1.42 20.01 -6.26
CA ILE A 72 -2.87 19.89 -6.33
C ILE A 72 -3.35 19.83 -4.88
N GLY A 73 -4.10 20.84 -4.45
CA GLY A 73 -4.56 20.95 -3.06
C GLY A 73 -5.36 19.71 -2.67
N ASN A 74 -6.50 19.51 -3.34
CA ASN A 74 -7.38 18.35 -3.14
C ASN A 74 -8.00 17.91 -4.46
N PHE A 75 -8.31 16.63 -4.58
CA PHE A 75 -9.22 16.13 -5.62
C PHE A 75 -10.67 16.37 -5.17
N SER A 76 -11.11 17.63 -5.22
CA SER A 76 -12.47 18.03 -4.84
C SER A 76 -13.51 17.64 -5.89
N HIS A 77 -14.79 17.70 -5.54
CA HIS A 77 -15.89 17.60 -6.51
C HIS A 77 -15.72 18.57 -7.69
N THR A 78 -15.32 19.82 -7.43
CA THR A 78 -15.11 20.84 -8.46
C THR A 78 -13.98 20.45 -9.40
N PHE A 79 -12.84 20.02 -8.86
CA PHE A 79 -11.70 19.58 -9.67
C PHE A 79 -12.05 18.37 -10.53
N ASN A 80 -12.66 17.35 -9.93
CA ASN A 80 -13.13 16.15 -10.64
C ASN A 80 -14.11 16.48 -11.78
N ASN A 81 -15.02 17.44 -11.56
CA ASN A 81 -15.96 17.90 -12.59
C ASN A 81 -15.25 18.59 -13.77
N GLN A 82 -14.16 19.32 -13.52
CA GLN A 82 -13.39 19.95 -14.60
C GLN A 82 -12.62 18.91 -15.43
N LEU A 83 -12.05 17.90 -14.78
CA LEU A 83 -11.44 16.77 -15.48
C LEU A 83 -12.47 16.02 -16.35
N PHE A 84 -13.67 15.79 -15.82
CA PHE A 84 -14.74 15.17 -16.57
C PHE A 84 -15.18 16.00 -17.79
N LYS A 85 -15.32 17.33 -17.66
CA LYS A 85 -15.61 18.24 -18.78
C LYS A 85 -14.53 18.20 -19.87
N ALA A 86 -13.28 17.94 -19.48
CA ALA A 86 -12.16 17.74 -20.40
C ALA A 86 -12.15 16.33 -21.04
N GLY A 87 -13.08 15.44 -20.67
CA GLY A 87 -13.19 14.09 -21.21
C GLY A 87 -12.23 13.08 -20.57
N VAL A 88 -11.62 13.42 -19.43
CA VAL A 88 -10.65 12.58 -18.74
C VAL A 88 -11.34 11.40 -18.06
N LEU A 89 -10.87 10.20 -18.35
CA LEU A 89 -11.32 8.94 -17.77
C LEU A 89 -10.20 8.25 -16.96
N ARG A 90 -8.95 8.65 -17.17
CA ARG A 90 -7.76 8.07 -16.53
C ARG A 90 -6.89 9.18 -16.00
N VAL A 91 -6.59 9.13 -14.71
CA VAL A 91 -5.77 10.14 -14.05
C VAL A 91 -4.59 9.46 -13.38
N PHE A 92 -3.42 10.03 -13.63
CA PHE A 92 -2.21 9.75 -12.89
C PHE A 92 -1.74 11.02 -12.20
N ALA A 93 -1.39 10.96 -10.92
CA ALA A 93 -0.78 12.07 -10.22
C ALA A 93 0.33 11.57 -9.29
N ARG A 94 1.53 12.14 -9.45
CA ARG A 94 2.70 11.80 -8.63
C ARG A 94 3.39 13.05 -8.13
N GLY A 95 3.73 13.07 -6.83
CA GLY A 95 4.43 14.20 -6.23
C GLY A 95 3.63 15.50 -6.25
N THR A 96 2.30 15.40 -6.32
CA THR A 96 1.39 16.55 -6.42
C THR A 96 0.88 17.05 -5.06
N HIS A 97 1.31 16.42 -3.96
CA HIS A 97 0.99 16.82 -2.59
C HIS A 97 -0.51 16.77 -2.23
N VAL A 98 -1.31 16.02 -2.99
CA VAL A 98 -2.74 15.83 -2.69
C VAL A 98 -2.90 15.23 -1.30
N THR A 99 -3.76 15.82 -0.48
CA THR A 99 -4.01 15.36 0.90
C THR A 99 -5.41 14.79 1.10
N HIS A 100 -6.39 15.27 0.34
CA HIS A 100 -7.78 14.78 0.39
C HIS A 100 -8.26 14.40 -1.01
N LEU A 101 -8.97 13.27 -1.09
CA LEU A 101 -9.59 12.76 -2.31
C LEU A 101 -11.10 12.60 -2.09
N THR A 102 -11.89 13.39 -2.80
CA THR A 102 -13.29 13.05 -3.03
C THR A 102 -13.35 12.12 -4.24
N MET A 103 -13.91 10.92 -4.07
CA MET A 103 -13.85 9.88 -5.10
C MET A 103 -14.61 10.31 -6.39
N PRO A 104 -13.95 10.34 -7.55
CA PRO A 104 -14.61 10.68 -8.81
C PRO A 104 -15.49 9.52 -9.31
N SER A 105 -16.76 9.80 -9.62
CA SER A 105 -17.70 8.80 -10.18
C SER A 105 -17.49 8.51 -11.66
N THR A 106 -16.75 9.38 -12.37
CA THR A 106 -16.58 9.36 -13.83
C THR A 106 -15.23 8.81 -14.29
N ILE A 107 -14.30 8.54 -13.37
CA ILE A 107 -12.95 8.05 -13.68
C ILE A 107 -12.92 6.52 -13.62
N GLU A 108 -12.34 5.89 -14.64
CA GLU A 108 -12.16 4.43 -14.74
C GLU A 108 -10.86 3.98 -14.07
N GLN A 109 -9.79 4.80 -14.13
CA GLN A 109 -8.48 4.51 -13.56
C GLN A 109 -7.93 5.73 -12.82
N LEU A 110 -7.61 5.55 -11.55
CA LEU A 110 -7.09 6.61 -10.69
C LEU A 110 -5.82 6.14 -9.98
N TYR A 111 -4.69 6.73 -10.36
CA TYR A 111 -3.37 6.45 -9.79
C TYR A 111 -2.84 7.69 -9.10
N LEU A 112 -2.69 7.65 -7.78
CA LEU A 112 -2.23 8.78 -6.94
C LEU A 112 -0.99 8.41 -6.13
N ARG A 113 -0.01 7.76 -6.76
CA ARG A 113 1.23 7.33 -6.12
C ARG A 113 2.00 8.52 -5.54
N ASP A 114 2.64 8.34 -4.37
CA ASP A 114 3.62 9.29 -3.84
C ASP A 114 3.03 10.71 -3.71
N ASN A 115 1.98 10.79 -2.90
CA ASN A 115 1.31 12.02 -2.50
C ASN A 115 1.22 12.09 -0.97
N GLY A 116 0.42 13.03 -0.46
CA GLY A 116 0.19 13.21 0.97
C GLY A 116 -1.18 12.70 1.42
N LEU A 117 -1.81 11.78 0.68
CA LEU A 117 -3.23 11.46 0.83
C LEU A 117 -3.51 10.84 2.20
N GLN A 118 -4.34 11.50 2.99
CA GLN A 118 -4.71 11.09 4.35
C GLN A 118 -6.15 10.62 4.42
N THR A 119 -7.03 11.24 3.63
CA THR A 119 -8.48 11.02 3.69
C THR A 119 -9.04 10.77 2.30
N VAL A 120 -9.99 9.83 2.24
CA VAL A 120 -10.77 9.52 1.06
C VAL A 120 -12.24 9.61 1.43
N GLU A 121 -12.99 10.40 0.68
CA GLU A 121 -14.43 10.53 0.81
C GLU A 121 -15.11 9.79 -0.34
N ILE A 122 -15.96 8.82 0.01
CA ILE A 122 -16.73 8.03 -0.95
C ILE A 122 -18.20 8.17 -0.57
N GLU A 123 -18.96 8.90 -1.41
CA GLU A 123 -20.40 9.06 -1.26
C GLU A 123 -21.12 7.71 -1.46
N PRO A 124 -21.84 7.18 -0.45
CA PRO A 124 -22.50 5.86 -0.52
C PRO A 124 -23.55 5.71 -1.62
N ARG A 125 -24.22 6.80 -2.01
CA ARG A 125 -25.31 6.77 -3.00
C ARG A 125 -24.80 6.92 -4.44
N ALA A 126 -23.54 7.25 -4.63
CA ALA A 126 -22.96 7.41 -5.95
C ALA A 126 -22.66 6.07 -6.61
N ARG A 127 -22.70 6.04 -7.95
CA ARG A 127 -22.26 4.89 -8.74
C ARG A 127 -20.88 5.18 -9.31
N TYR A 128 -19.91 4.40 -8.89
CA TYR A 128 -18.53 4.52 -9.36
C TYR A 128 -18.26 3.53 -10.50
N ILE A 129 -17.68 4.03 -11.59
CA ILE A 129 -17.21 3.18 -12.70
C ILE A 129 -15.74 2.78 -12.56
N LEU A 130 -15.11 3.15 -11.43
CA LEU A 130 -13.70 2.93 -11.15
C LEU A 130 -13.37 1.43 -11.16
N ARG A 131 -12.35 1.06 -11.95
CA ARG A 131 -11.88 -0.33 -12.11
C ARG A 131 -10.49 -0.53 -11.53
N TYR A 132 -9.65 0.51 -11.53
CA TYR A 132 -8.29 0.43 -11.04
C TYR A 132 -8.01 1.61 -10.13
N LEU A 133 -7.72 1.32 -8.87
CA LEU A 133 -7.35 2.32 -7.86
C LEU A 133 -5.97 1.98 -7.31
N ARG A 134 -4.99 2.85 -7.58
CA ARG A 134 -3.64 2.75 -7.04
C ARG A 134 -3.32 4.00 -6.25
N VAL A 135 -3.06 3.85 -4.95
CA VAL A 135 -2.81 4.97 -4.03
C VAL A 135 -1.59 4.66 -3.16
N GLN A 136 -0.56 4.06 -3.75
CA GLN A 136 0.62 3.63 -3.02
C GLN A 136 1.45 4.81 -2.53
N MET A 137 2.26 4.61 -1.49
CA MET A 137 3.14 5.65 -0.92
C MET A 137 2.33 6.90 -0.52
N ASN A 138 1.31 6.70 0.32
CA ASN A 138 0.47 7.76 0.87
C ASN A 138 0.36 7.61 2.40
N LYS A 139 -0.60 8.27 3.03
CA LYS A 139 -0.77 8.33 4.49
C LYS A 139 -2.17 7.86 4.91
N LEU A 140 -2.82 6.99 4.13
CA LEU A 140 -4.14 6.47 4.45
C LEU A 140 -4.06 5.57 5.68
N ARG A 141 -5.04 5.71 6.58
CA ARG A 141 -5.14 4.92 7.81
C ARG A 141 -6.38 4.02 7.86
N SER A 142 -7.37 4.30 7.01
CA SER A 142 -8.69 3.67 7.04
C SER A 142 -9.19 3.38 5.63
N LEU A 143 -10.04 2.35 5.52
CA LEU A 143 -10.72 1.92 4.30
C LEU A 143 -12.23 2.21 4.34
N ALA A 144 -12.63 3.20 5.14
CA ALA A 144 -14.03 3.59 5.28
C ALA A 144 -14.67 3.84 3.90
N HIS A 145 -15.83 3.23 3.67
CA HIS A 145 -16.67 3.41 2.48
C HIS A 145 -16.11 2.82 1.18
N PHE A 146 -14.98 2.09 1.23
CA PHE A 146 -14.44 1.41 0.05
C PHE A 146 -15.39 0.33 -0.48
N GLU A 147 -16.29 -0.21 0.36
CA GLU A 147 -17.31 -1.20 -0.03
C GLU A 147 -18.24 -0.72 -1.15
N HIS A 148 -18.32 0.59 -1.41
CA HIS A 148 -19.11 1.16 -2.51
C HIS A 148 -18.41 1.10 -3.88
N LEU A 149 -17.11 0.77 -3.93
CA LEU A 149 -16.31 0.66 -5.16
C LEU A 149 -16.47 -0.71 -5.84
N THR A 150 -17.72 -1.12 -6.07
CA THR A 150 -18.11 -2.49 -6.49
C THR A 150 -17.58 -2.95 -7.85
N GLN A 151 -17.09 -2.01 -8.69
CA GLN A 151 -16.57 -2.32 -10.03
C GLN A 151 -15.05 -2.52 -10.08
N LEU A 152 -14.37 -2.42 -8.93
CA LEU A 152 -12.92 -2.58 -8.86
C LEU A 152 -12.45 -3.97 -9.33
N LEU A 153 -11.37 -3.95 -10.12
CA LEU A 153 -10.60 -5.08 -10.57
C LEU A 153 -9.25 -5.13 -9.86
N GLU A 154 -8.69 -3.98 -9.53
CA GLU A 154 -7.44 -3.85 -8.81
C GLU A 154 -7.55 -2.74 -7.75
N LEU A 155 -7.09 -3.07 -6.55
CA LEU A 155 -6.90 -2.13 -5.46
C LEU A 155 -5.48 -2.26 -4.91
N ASN A 156 -4.68 -1.21 -5.09
CA ASN A 156 -3.33 -1.13 -4.57
C ASN A 156 -3.19 0.01 -3.55
N LEU A 157 -2.97 -0.38 -2.31
CA LEU A 157 -2.86 0.45 -1.12
C LEU A 157 -1.48 0.28 -0.45
N CYS A 158 -0.50 -0.26 -1.18
CA CYS A 158 0.81 -0.54 -0.61
C CYS A 158 1.49 0.73 -0.06
N ASP A 159 2.30 0.60 0.99
CA ASP A 159 3.02 1.73 1.60
C ASP A 159 2.09 2.86 2.05
N ASN A 160 1.11 2.50 2.88
CA ASN A 160 0.23 3.43 3.60
C ASN A 160 0.37 3.17 5.11
N LEU A 161 -0.54 3.72 5.92
CA LEU A 161 -0.52 3.64 7.38
C LEU A 161 -1.74 2.87 7.93
N ILE A 162 -2.26 1.91 7.16
CA ILE A 162 -3.46 1.14 7.52
C ILE A 162 -3.12 0.15 8.63
N GLU A 163 -3.87 0.17 9.73
CA GLU A 163 -3.63 -0.71 10.89
C GLU A 163 -4.61 -1.89 10.98
N ASP A 164 -5.84 -1.68 10.53
CA ASP A 164 -6.91 -2.68 10.55
C ASP A 164 -7.59 -2.75 9.20
N VAL A 165 -7.80 -3.98 8.72
CA VAL A 165 -8.47 -4.24 7.45
C VAL A 165 -9.70 -5.11 7.69
N PRO A 166 -10.91 -4.52 7.75
CA PRO A 166 -12.15 -5.28 7.72
C PRO A 166 -12.31 -5.94 6.35
N LEU A 167 -11.90 -7.21 6.22
CA LEU A 167 -11.90 -7.91 4.92
C LEU A 167 -13.30 -8.02 4.28
N ASP A 168 -14.36 -7.92 5.07
CA ASP A 168 -15.74 -7.82 4.61
C ASP A 168 -16.01 -6.57 3.76
N THR A 169 -15.23 -5.49 3.91
CA THR A 169 -15.26 -4.33 3.00
C THR A 169 -15.04 -4.73 1.55
N PHE A 170 -14.22 -5.76 1.28
CA PHE A 170 -13.95 -6.22 -0.08
C PHE A 170 -14.98 -7.22 -0.60
N ALA A 171 -15.82 -7.81 0.26
CA ALA A 171 -16.80 -8.83 -0.14
C ALA A 171 -17.85 -8.28 -1.13
N THR A 172 -18.03 -6.95 -1.19
CA THR A 172 -18.89 -6.26 -2.16
C THR A 172 -18.22 -6.04 -3.52
N MET A 173 -16.97 -6.48 -3.70
CA MET A 173 -16.17 -6.31 -4.91
C MET A 173 -15.96 -7.67 -5.63
N PRO A 174 -17.00 -8.29 -6.21
CA PRO A 174 -16.90 -9.64 -6.77
C PRO A 174 -15.96 -9.73 -7.98
N LYS A 175 -15.62 -8.60 -8.60
CA LYS A 175 -14.72 -8.52 -9.76
C LYS A 175 -13.25 -8.30 -9.37
N LEU A 176 -12.95 -8.07 -8.09
CA LEU A 176 -11.60 -7.76 -7.62
C LEU A 176 -10.67 -8.94 -7.91
N ARG A 177 -9.59 -8.68 -8.64
CA ARG A 177 -8.59 -9.66 -9.08
C ARG A 177 -7.27 -9.51 -8.33
N GLN A 178 -6.93 -8.28 -7.95
CA GLN A 178 -5.69 -7.97 -7.26
C GLN A 178 -5.99 -7.08 -6.06
N LEU A 179 -5.56 -7.53 -4.89
CA LEU A 179 -5.61 -6.77 -3.64
C LEU A 179 -4.20 -6.69 -3.07
N ILE A 180 -3.64 -5.48 -3.05
CA ILE A 180 -2.25 -5.23 -2.67
C ILE A 180 -2.26 -4.27 -1.47
N LEU A 181 -1.87 -4.79 -0.32
CA LEU A 181 -1.89 -4.14 1.00
C LEU A 181 -0.51 -4.17 1.66
N CYS A 182 0.55 -4.38 0.89
CA CYS A 182 1.91 -4.49 1.41
C CYS A 182 2.39 -3.21 2.10
N GLY A 183 3.40 -3.29 2.97
CA GLY A 183 4.05 -2.11 3.54
C GLY A 183 3.11 -1.23 4.38
N ASN A 184 2.09 -1.84 5.01
CA ASN A 184 1.18 -1.15 5.91
C ASN A 184 1.49 -1.54 7.36
N HIS A 185 0.65 -1.12 8.30
CA HIS A 185 0.78 -1.44 9.72
C HIS A 185 -0.26 -2.47 10.17
N ILE A 186 -0.66 -3.36 9.29
CA ILE A 186 -1.82 -4.25 9.52
C ILE A 186 -1.45 -5.29 10.58
N LYS A 187 -2.18 -5.26 11.70
CA LYS A 187 -2.02 -6.24 12.78
C LYS A 187 -3.10 -7.31 12.73
N THR A 188 -4.30 -6.93 12.29
CA THR A 188 -5.46 -7.83 12.21
C THR A 188 -6.17 -7.71 10.87
N LEU A 189 -6.58 -8.85 10.32
CA LEU A 189 -7.37 -8.95 9.09
C LEU A 189 -8.82 -9.25 9.46
N GLY A 190 -9.49 -8.25 10.01
CA GLY A 190 -10.89 -8.26 10.39
C GLY A 190 -11.17 -9.05 11.68
N THR A 191 -12.11 -8.52 12.47
CA THR A 191 -12.73 -9.22 13.62
C THR A 191 -14.06 -9.88 13.25
N SER A 192 -14.51 -9.69 12.00
CA SER A 192 -15.81 -10.17 11.52
C SER A 192 -15.89 -11.70 11.54
N THR A 193 -17.01 -12.22 12.06
CA THR A 193 -17.29 -13.65 12.13
C THR A 193 -17.73 -14.23 10.78
N THR A 194 -17.89 -13.38 9.77
CA THR A 194 -18.41 -13.73 8.45
C THR A 194 -17.33 -14.32 7.54
N VAL A 195 -17.73 -15.23 6.66
CA VAL A 195 -16.88 -15.76 5.60
C VAL A 195 -16.71 -14.70 4.52
N VAL A 196 -15.47 -14.45 4.10
CA VAL A 196 -15.14 -13.50 3.03
C VAL A 196 -14.97 -14.27 1.73
N TYR A 197 -15.80 -13.96 0.75
CA TYR A 197 -15.79 -14.60 -0.57
C TYR A 197 -15.34 -13.60 -1.64
N LEU A 198 -14.21 -13.87 -2.29
CA LEU A 198 -13.69 -13.08 -3.41
C LEU A 198 -13.49 -13.99 -4.62
N PRO A 199 -14.53 -14.16 -5.46
CA PRO A 199 -14.55 -15.18 -6.52
C PRO A 199 -13.53 -14.95 -7.63
N SER A 200 -13.13 -13.70 -7.86
CA SER A 200 -12.22 -13.32 -8.94
C SER A 200 -10.79 -13.05 -8.46
N LEU A 201 -10.52 -13.13 -7.15
CA LEU A 201 -9.23 -12.75 -6.59
C LEU A 201 -8.16 -13.76 -7.00
N THR A 202 -7.12 -13.26 -7.67
CA THR A 202 -5.99 -14.05 -8.19
C THR A 202 -4.69 -13.72 -7.48
N HIS A 203 -4.54 -12.50 -6.98
CA HIS A 203 -3.33 -12.02 -6.33
C HIS A 203 -3.69 -11.30 -5.02
N LEU A 204 -3.09 -11.74 -3.92
CA LEU A 204 -3.19 -11.12 -2.61
C LEU A 204 -1.79 -10.86 -2.06
N ASP A 205 -1.45 -9.59 -1.84
CA ASP A 205 -0.18 -9.20 -1.22
C ASP A 205 -0.43 -8.49 0.11
N LEU A 206 0.00 -9.14 1.19
CA LEU A 206 -0.05 -8.68 2.58
C LEU A 206 1.35 -8.51 3.16
N GLY A 207 2.39 -8.51 2.33
CA GLY A 207 3.77 -8.51 2.79
C GLY A 207 4.21 -7.21 3.49
N GLY A 208 5.14 -7.26 4.44
CA GLY A 208 5.62 -6.06 5.13
C GLY A 208 4.55 -5.45 6.03
N ASN A 209 3.90 -6.28 6.84
CA ASN A 209 2.88 -5.89 7.81
C ASN A 209 3.22 -6.49 9.20
N PHE A 210 2.31 -6.39 10.17
CA PHE A 210 2.51 -6.90 11.53
C PHE A 210 1.58 -8.08 11.86
N LEU A 211 1.27 -8.91 10.87
CA LEU A 211 0.36 -10.04 11.05
C LEU A 211 1.01 -11.14 11.87
N THR A 212 0.34 -11.60 12.93
CA THR A 212 0.77 -12.75 13.74
C THR A 212 0.04 -14.04 13.39
N ARG A 213 -1.09 -13.94 12.69
CA ARG A 213 -1.89 -15.07 12.18
C ARG A 213 -2.73 -14.65 10.97
N LEU A 214 -3.17 -15.65 10.22
CA LEU A 214 -4.10 -15.48 9.09
C LEU A 214 -5.44 -16.17 9.41
N PRO A 215 -6.59 -15.51 9.24
CA PRO A 215 -7.90 -16.11 9.45
C PRO A 215 -8.34 -16.99 8.26
N LEU A 216 -7.51 -17.96 7.88
CA LEU A 216 -7.66 -18.77 6.66
C LEU A 216 -8.99 -19.50 6.54
N ASP A 217 -9.58 -19.92 7.67
CA ASP A 217 -10.88 -20.60 7.68
C ASP A 217 -12.03 -19.75 7.18
N ARG A 218 -11.87 -18.42 7.21
CA ARG A 218 -12.88 -17.45 6.76
C ARG A 218 -12.69 -17.05 5.30
N TRP A 219 -11.58 -17.43 4.67
CA TRP A 219 -11.26 -16.99 3.32
C TRP A 219 -11.74 -18.01 2.28
N GLN A 220 -12.51 -17.54 1.31
CA GLN A 220 -12.92 -18.32 0.15
C GLN A 220 -12.50 -17.58 -1.13
N PHE A 221 -11.28 -17.87 -1.57
CA PHE A 221 -10.65 -17.26 -2.74
C PHE A 221 -10.31 -18.35 -3.76
N PRO A 222 -11.32 -18.91 -4.46
CA PRO A 222 -11.14 -20.11 -5.29
C PRO A 222 -10.22 -19.89 -6.50
N GLN A 223 -10.00 -18.63 -6.90
CA GLN A 223 -9.15 -18.26 -8.04
C GLN A 223 -7.76 -17.77 -7.61
N LEU A 224 -7.40 -17.86 -6.32
CA LEU A 224 -6.14 -17.32 -5.83
C LEU A 224 -4.96 -18.13 -6.39
N ILE A 225 -4.05 -17.43 -7.07
CA ILE A 225 -2.86 -17.98 -7.73
C ILE A 225 -1.59 -17.56 -6.97
N ASN A 226 -1.54 -16.31 -6.50
CA ASN A 226 -0.38 -15.74 -5.82
C ASN A 226 -0.79 -15.19 -4.45
N LEU A 227 -0.09 -15.64 -3.41
CA LEU A 227 -0.22 -15.14 -2.05
C LEU A 227 1.15 -14.70 -1.52
N SER A 228 1.27 -13.44 -1.15
CA SER A 228 2.43 -12.91 -0.43
C SER A 228 2.02 -12.53 0.99
N ILE A 229 2.69 -13.14 1.96
CA ILE A 229 2.60 -12.87 3.41
C ILE A 229 4.00 -12.64 3.99
N ARG A 230 4.96 -12.31 3.12
CA ARG A 230 6.36 -12.08 3.49
C ARG A 230 6.49 -10.97 4.52
N ASP A 231 7.57 -10.97 5.29
CA ASP A 231 7.89 -9.86 6.21
C ASP A 231 6.72 -9.51 7.12
N ASN A 232 6.27 -10.51 7.87
CA ASN A 232 5.23 -10.41 8.89
C ASN A 232 5.76 -11.04 10.19
N LEU A 233 4.89 -11.17 11.20
CA LEU A 233 5.23 -11.72 12.51
C LEU A 233 4.63 -13.11 12.71
N LEU A 234 4.43 -13.89 11.63
CA LEU A 234 3.85 -15.22 11.71
C LEU A 234 4.83 -16.18 12.39
N THR A 235 4.35 -16.91 13.38
CA THR A 235 5.11 -17.99 14.04
C THR A 235 4.71 -19.38 13.57
N ALA A 236 3.54 -19.50 12.93
CA ALA A 236 3.07 -20.74 12.34
C ALA A 236 2.23 -20.45 11.09
N LEU A 237 2.17 -21.44 10.22
CA LEU A 237 1.46 -21.45 8.96
C LEU A 237 0.71 -22.79 8.83
N ASP A 238 -0.61 -22.73 8.76
CA ASP A 238 -1.45 -23.92 8.48
C ASP A 238 -1.45 -24.20 6.98
N SER A 239 -0.39 -24.87 6.52
CA SER A 239 -0.17 -25.24 5.12
C SER A 239 -1.28 -26.14 4.57
N GLY A 240 -1.84 -27.02 5.40
CA GLY A 240 -2.96 -27.89 5.04
C GLY A 240 -4.23 -27.10 4.71
N THR A 241 -4.59 -26.11 5.54
CA THR A 241 -5.72 -25.24 5.26
C THR A 241 -5.48 -24.37 4.02
N ILE A 242 -4.26 -23.86 3.82
CA ILE A 242 -3.90 -23.08 2.62
C ILE A 242 -4.19 -23.87 1.34
N VAL A 243 -3.67 -25.09 1.22
CA VAL A 243 -3.84 -25.89 -0.02
C VAL A 243 -5.27 -26.38 -0.21
N ARG A 244 -6.02 -26.57 0.88
CA ARG A 244 -7.45 -26.92 0.83
C ARG A 244 -8.33 -25.76 0.37
N ARG A 245 -8.04 -24.53 0.82
CA ARG A 245 -8.82 -23.33 0.53
C ARG A 245 -8.46 -22.71 -0.82
N PHE A 246 -7.17 -22.71 -1.18
CA PHE A 246 -6.64 -22.06 -2.38
C PHE A 246 -6.13 -23.12 -3.36
N GLN A 247 -7.06 -23.81 -4.00
CA GLN A 247 -6.75 -24.98 -4.83
C GLN A 247 -5.93 -24.64 -6.08
N LEU A 248 -6.00 -23.39 -6.55
CA LEU A 248 -5.27 -22.88 -7.71
C LEU A 248 -3.97 -22.13 -7.34
N LEU A 249 -3.59 -22.13 -6.05
CA LEU A 249 -2.38 -21.43 -5.60
C LEU A 249 -1.15 -22.04 -6.26
N ARG A 250 -0.32 -21.18 -6.85
CA ARG A 250 0.94 -21.55 -7.52
C ARG A 250 2.15 -20.93 -6.85
N ILE A 251 2.01 -19.72 -6.34
CA ILE A 251 3.11 -18.95 -5.75
C ILE A 251 2.74 -18.54 -4.33
N LEU A 252 3.62 -18.85 -3.38
CA LEU A 252 3.50 -18.44 -1.99
C LEU A 252 4.83 -17.84 -1.49
N ASP A 253 4.83 -16.56 -1.13
CA ASP A 253 5.94 -15.95 -0.41
C ASP A 253 5.58 -15.77 1.07
N ALA A 254 6.22 -16.56 1.94
CA ALA A 254 6.14 -16.45 3.39
C ALA A 254 7.51 -16.19 4.02
N SER A 255 8.48 -15.71 3.23
CA SER A 255 9.81 -15.34 3.70
C SER A 255 9.73 -14.21 4.74
N ALA A 256 10.80 -14.02 5.51
CA ALA A 256 10.86 -12.99 6.54
C ALA A 256 9.76 -13.05 7.62
N ASN A 257 9.29 -14.26 7.93
CA ASN A 257 8.50 -14.54 9.13
C ASN A 257 9.34 -15.25 10.20
N ALA A 258 8.73 -15.53 11.35
CA ALA A 258 9.34 -16.22 12.48
C ALA A 258 8.74 -17.64 12.66
N LEU A 259 8.51 -18.36 11.55
CA LEU A 259 7.89 -19.68 11.57
C LEU A 259 8.70 -20.66 12.40
N ASP A 260 8.06 -21.37 13.33
CA ASP A 260 8.68 -22.46 14.07
C ASP A 260 9.01 -23.65 13.14
N CYS A 261 9.88 -24.55 13.61
CA CYS A 261 10.39 -25.62 12.77
C CYS A 261 9.37 -26.66 12.36
N ARG A 262 8.38 -26.92 13.22
CA ARG A 262 7.31 -27.83 12.86
C ARG A 262 6.54 -27.25 11.68
N SER A 263 6.11 -26.00 11.81
CA SER A 263 5.38 -25.31 10.74
C SER A 263 6.20 -25.19 9.46
N TYR A 264 7.49 -24.88 9.57
CA TYR A 264 8.41 -24.84 8.41
C TYR A 264 8.46 -26.20 7.68
N HIS A 265 8.69 -27.31 8.40
CA HIS A 265 8.76 -28.63 7.79
C HIS A 265 7.43 -29.07 7.17
N GLU A 266 6.31 -28.85 7.86
CA GLU A 266 4.97 -29.13 7.35
C GLU A 266 4.66 -28.32 6.09
N ALA A 267 5.04 -27.04 6.07
CA ALA A 267 4.89 -26.17 4.92
C ALA A 267 5.71 -26.68 3.72
N LEU A 268 6.99 -27.00 3.90
CA LEU A 268 7.82 -27.55 2.82
C LEU A 268 7.23 -28.82 2.23
N GLN A 269 6.85 -29.80 3.06
CA GLN A 269 6.26 -31.04 2.59
C GLN A 269 4.97 -30.79 1.80
N THR A 270 4.09 -29.96 2.34
CA THR A 270 2.78 -29.68 1.73
C THR A 270 2.91 -28.96 0.39
N PHE A 271 3.75 -27.92 0.34
CA PHE A 271 3.89 -27.09 -0.86
C PHE A 271 4.70 -27.77 -1.96
N VAL A 272 5.73 -28.58 -1.62
CA VAL A 272 6.42 -29.43 -2.59
C VAL A 272 5.46 -30.47 -3.19
N ASN A 273 4.68 -31.16 -2.36
CA ASN A 273 3.69 -32.14 -2.84
C ASN A 273 2.64 -31.52 -3.76
N ARG A 274 2.30 -30.24 -3.56
CA ARG A 274 1.37 -29.48 -4.41
C ARG A 274 2.06 -28.75 -5.56
N SER A 275 3.38 -28.88 -5.73
CA SER A 275 4.17 -28.18 -6.74
C SER A 275 3.98 -26.65 -6.71
N ILE A 276 3.83 -26.10 -5.51
CA ILE A 276 3.71 -24.66 -5.27
C ILE A 276 5.12 -24.09 -5.15
N VAL A 277 5.41 -23.09 -5.98
CA VAL A 277 6.63 -22.29 -5.87
C VAL A 277 6.54 -21.48 -4.58
N HIS A 278 7.46 -21.72 -3.66
CA HIS A 278 7.41 -21.12 -2.34
C HIS A 278 8.72 -20.48 -1.92
N LEU A 279 8.62 -19.37 -1.20
CA LEU A 279 9.74 -18.70 -0.53
C LEU A 279 9.46 -18.74 0.96
N ILE A 280 10.19 -19.58 1.70
CA ILE A 280 10.03 -19.73 3.15
C ILE A 280 11.42 -19.84 3.76
N ASP A 281 11.70 -18.99 4.75
CA ASP A 281 13.03 -18.97 5.37
C ASP A 281 13.13 -19.94 6.55
N ARG A 282 14.30 -20.56 6.70
CA ARG A 282 14.64 -21.44 7.83
C ARG A 282 15.07 -20.67 9.10
N ARG A 283 14.74 -19.38 9.25
CA ARG A 283 15.37 -18.47 10.24
C ARG A 283 15.32 -18.97 11.68
N MET A 284 14.25 -19.64 12.09
CA MET A 284 14.06 -20.11 13.46
C MET A 284 14.45 -21.58 13.68
N CYS A 285 14.97 -22.26 12.66
CA CYS A 285 15.44 -23.64 12.82
C CYS A 285 16.94 -23.70 12.95
N SER A 286 17.37 -24.12 14.15
CA SER A 286 18.74 -24.56 14.36
C SER A 286 19.10 -25.67 13.37
N VAL A 287 20.39 -25.73 13.06
CA VAL A 287 20.96 -26.74 12.15
C VAL A 287 20.96 -28.14 12.79
N ASP A 288 20.64 -28.26 14.08
CA ASP A 288 20.86 -29.47 14.89
C ASP A 288 19.72 -30.50 14.92
N ASP A 289 18.75 -30.45 13.99
CA ASP A 289 17.76 -31.53 13.83
C ASP A 289 17.96 -32.37 12.56
N ALA A 290 19.10 -32.18 11.88
CA ALA A 290 19.57 -33.12 10.87
C ALA A 290 20.39 -34.21 11.56
N ILE A 291 19.85 -35.44 11.57
CA ILE A 291 20.39 -36.70 12.11
C ILE A 291 19.96 -36.99 13.57
N VAL A 292 18.68 -37.27 13.77
CA VAL A 292 18.28 -38.45 14.57
C VAL A 292 17.36 -39.29 13.69
N LEU A 293 17.99 -40.01 12.75
CA LEU A 293 17.43 -41.24 12.20
C LEU A 293 18.02 -42.37 13.06
N ASP A 294 17.14 -43.09 13.75
CA ASP A 294 17.35 -44.37 14.44
C ASP A 294 18.77 -44.72 14.93
N VAL A 295 18.96 -44.64 16.24
CA VAL A 295 19.78 -45.62 16.95
C VAL A 295 19.03 -46.05 18.21
N GLU A 296 18.18 -47.07 18.07
CA GLU A 296 17.88 -47.95 19.18
C GLU A 296 19.16 -48.63 19.69
N ALA A 297 19.26 -48.76 21.01
CA ALA A 297 20.06 -49.75 21.74
C ALA A 297 21.59 -49.76 21.54
N ASN A 298 22.31 -49.12 22.47
CA ASN A 298 23.20 -49.80 23.42
C ASN A 298 24.19 -48.83 24.11
N GLY A 299 24.39 -49.04 25.42
CA GLY A 299 25.74 -49.01 25.98
C GLY A 299 26.26 -47.68 26.50
N THR A 300 26.26 -47.57 27.82
CA THR A 300 27.19 -46.81 28.68
C THR A 300 28.55 -46.44 28.06
N ARG A 301 28.97 -45.18 28.20
CA ARG A 301 30.37 -44.81 28.52
C ARG A 301 30.51 -43.36 29.00
N HIS A 302 30.98 -43.21 30.23
CA HIS A 302 31.60 -41.99 30.75
C HIS A 302 32.83 -41.61 29.92
N VAL A 303 32.99 -40.30 29.63
CA VAL A 303 34.28 -39.71 29.25
C VAL A 303 34.45 -38.38 30.00
N ASN A 304 35.59 -38.23 30.67
CA ASN A 304 36.06 -37.04 31.39
C ASN A 304 36.88 -36.12 30.46
N GLY A 305 36.80 -34.79 30.67
CA GLY A 305 37.73 -33.74 30.21
C GLY A 305 37.60 -33.37 28.72
N VAL A 306 37.56 -32.12 28.27
CA VAL A 306 38.21 -30.87 28.72
C VAL A 306 37.22 -29.71 28.49
N GLN A 307 37.07 -28.81 29.46
CA GLN A 307 36.27 -27.59 29.33
C GLN A 307 37.10 -26.54 28.56
N PRO A 308 36.64 -26.02 27.40
CA PRO A 308 37.39 -25.00 26.67
C PRO A 308 37.41 -23.69 27.46
N ASP A 309 38.54 -22.97 27.37
CA ASP A 309 38.79 -21.73 28.09
C ASP A 309 37.72 -20.68 27.73
N GLY A 310 37.02 -20.17 28.75
CA GLY A 310 35.82 -19.36 28.57
C GLY A 310 36.06 -18.00 27.90
N GLU A 311 37.32 -17.56 27.80
CA GLU A 311 37.70 -16.33 27.09
C GLU A 311 37.76 -16.51 25.57
N GLU A 312 38.26 -17.65 25.08
CA GLU A 312 38.39 -17.92 23.64
C GLU A 312 37.01 -18.03 22.99
N VAL A 313 36.09 -18.75 23.65
CA VAL A 313 34.67 -18.84 23.23
C VAL A 313 33.99 -17.48 23.27
N ARG A 314 34.29 -16.61 24.25
CA ARG A 314 33.73 -15.25 24.32
C ARG A 314 34.23 -14.35 23.19
N LEU A 315 35.51 -14.46 22.84
CA LEU A 315 36.12 -13.70 21.75
C LEU A 315 35.53 -14.11 20.40
N GLU A 316 35.34 -15.42 20.19
CA GLU A 316 34.79 -15.96 18.97
C GLU A 316 33.30 -15.61 18.79
N VAL A 317 32.52 -15.65 19.88
CA VAL A 317 31.13 -15.14 19.90
C VAL A 317 31.07 -13.64 19.59
N ARG A 318 32.04 -12.85 20.07
CA ARG A 318 32.13 -11.41 19.77
C ARG A 318 32.39 -11.16 18.29
N HIS A 319 33.34 -11.87 17.69
CA HIS A 319 33.63 -11.79 16.26
C HIS A 319 32.47 -12.29 15.39
N LEU A 320 31.73 -13.30 15.86
CA LEU A 320 30.52 -13.77 15.18
C LEU A 320 29.41 -12.71 15.21
N LYS A 321 29.19 -12.05 16.36
CA LYS A 321 28.22 -10.94 16.49
C LYS A 321 28.57 -9.77 15.58
N GLU A 322 29.85 -9.40 15.47
CA GLU A 322 30.30 -8.34 14.57
C GLU A 322 30.06 -8.70 13.10
N ARG A 323 30.35 -9.94 12.68
CA ARG A 323 30.05 -10.43 11.32
C ARG A 323 28.55 -10.41 11.01
N ILE A 324 27.72 -10.85 11.96
CA ILE A 324 26.26 -10.82 11.82
C ILE A 324 25.76 -9.38 11.70
N PHE A 325 26.27 -8.47 12.53
CA PHE A 325 25.90 -7.06 12.48
C PHE A 325 26.26 -6.40 11.14
N LEU A 326 27.46 -6.69 10.60
CA LEU A 326 27.90 -6.23 9.28
C LEU A 326 27.04 -6.83 8.14
N GLN A 327 26.70 -8.12 8.22
CA GLN A 327 25.78 -8.75 7.28
C GLN A 327 24.38 -8.11 7.35
N GLN A 328 23.85 -7.88 8.55
CA GLN A 328 22.56 -7.20 8.73
C GLN A 328 22.56 -5.81 8.10
N ARG A 329 23.63 -5.03 8.30
CA ARG A 329 23.76 -3.70 7.68
C ARG A 329 23.79 -3.77 6.15
N THR A 330 24.51 -4.74 5.60
CA THR A 330 24.59 -4.97 4.15
C THR A 330 23.24 -5.38 3.58
N ILE A 331 22.51 -6.28 4.26
CA ILE A 331 21.15 -6.70 3.89
C ILE A 331 20.19 -5.50 3.92
N GLN A 332 20.26 -4.65 4.96
CA GLN A 332 19.43 -3.45 5.05
C GLN A 332 19.72 -2.48 3.88
N GLN A 333 20.98 -2.35 3.48
CA GLN A 333 21.36 -1.52 2.34
C GLN A 333 20.86 -2.08 1.02
N GLN A 334 21.03 -3.38 0.77
CA GLN A 334 20.47 -4.05 -0.40
C GLN A 334 18.94 -3.94 -0.44
N ARG A 335 18.28 -4.00 0.71
CA ARG A 335 16.83 -3.81 0.82
C ARG A 335 16.40 -2.42 0.35
N MET A 336 17.12 -1.37 0.73
CA MET A 336 16.85 -0.01 0.25
C MET A 336 17.03 0.13 -1.26
N GLU A 337 18.08 -0.48 -1.83
CA GLU A 337 18.30 -0.49 -3.29
C GLU A 337 17.21 -1.24 -4.04
N ILE A 338 16.77 -2.39 -3.53
CA ILE A 338 15.66 -3.17 -4.10
C ILE A 338 14.37 -2.35 -4.06
N GLU A 339 14.06 -1.65 -2.97
CA GLU A 339 12.87 -0.80 -2.89
C GLU A 339 12.95 0.37 -3.89
N GLN A 340 14.13 0.95 -4.11
CA GLN A 340 14.31 1.97 -5.13
C GLN A 340 14.11 1.43 -6.55
N LEU A 341 14.66 0.25 -6.85
CA LEU A 341 14.44 -0.44 -8.14
C LEU A 341 12.96 -0.81 -8.33
N ARG A 342 12.30 -1.29 -7.27
CA ARG A 342 10.87 -1.60 -7.27
C ARG A 342 10.03 -0.35 -7.54
N ALA A 343 10.39 0.79 -6.96
CA ALA A 343 9.72 2.06 -7.22
C ALA A 343 9.88 2.52 -8.68
N ASN A 344 11.08 2.36 -9.25
CA ASN A 344 11.35 2.66 -10.65
C ASN A 344 10.57 1.73 -11.58
N LEU A 345 10.61 0.43 -11.32
CA LEU A 345 9.87 -0.57 -12.09
C LEU A 345 8.38 -0.28 -12.03
N THR A 346 7.81 -0.02 -10.86
CA THR A 346 6.37 0.27 -10.73
C THR A 346 5.98 1.53 -11.49
N THR A 347 6.82 2.57 -11.50
CA THR A 347 6.58 3.77 -12.34
C THR A 347 6.55 3.39 -13.82
N LEU A 348 7.46 2.52 -14.26
CA LEU A 348 7.52 2.04 -15.63
C LEU A 348 6.30 1.16 -15.97
N THR A 349 5.87 0.29 -15.06
CA THR A 349 4.69 -0.58 -15.23
C THR A 349 3.42 0.25 -15.28
N GLU A 350 3.29 1.28 -14.43
CA GLU A 350 2.18 2.23 -14.50
C GLU A 350 2.17 2.93 -15.85
N GLN A 351 3.32 3.42 -16.34
CA GLN A 351 3.42 3.99 -17.68
C GLN A 351 3.09 2.99 -18.80
N PHE A 352 3.41 1.71 -18.63
CA PHE A 352 3.14 0.65 -19.60
C PHE A 352 1.67 0.21 -19.61
N ASP A 353 1.05 0.01 -18.43
CA ASP A 353 -0.39 -0.27 -18.27
C ASP A 353 -1.25 0.84 -18.89
N LEU A 354 -0.71 2.06 -18.93
CA LEU A 354 -1.35 3.21 -19.55
C LEU A 354 -1.26 3.19 -21.09
N VAL A 355 -0.24 2.55 -21.67
CA VAL A 355 -0.04 2.43 -23.13
C VAL A 355 -0.76 1.21 -23.70
N ALA A 356 -0.66 0.06 -23.03
CA ALA A 356 -1.19 -1.22 -23.52
C ALA A 356 -2.61 -1.53 -23.00
N GLY A 357 -3.16 -0.68 -22.12
CA GLY A 357 -4.19 -1.09 -21.17
C GLY A 357 -3.58 -1.88 -20.01
N PRO A 358 -4.31 -2.11 -18.91
CA PRO A 358 -3.82 -2.91 -17.80
C PRO A 358 -3.33 -4.21 -18.40
N ALA A 359 -2.01 -4.46 -18.30
CA ALA A 359 -1.43 -5.64 -18.86
C ALA A 359 -2.29 -6.81 -18.37
N ARG A 360 -2.89 -7.59 -19.29
CA ARG A 360 -3.35 -8.93 -18.93
C ARG A 360 -2.17 -9.52 -18.20
N ALA A 361 -2.34 -9.73 -16.89
CA ALA A 361 -1.31 -10.11 -15.94
C ALA A 361 -0.07 -10.55 -16.68
N LEU A 362 0.98 -9.72 -16.70
CA LEU A 362 2.31 -10.19 -17.07
C LEU A 362 2.55 -11.36 -16.13
N ASP A 363 2.25 -12.54 -16.66
CA ASP A 363 2.45 -13.87 -16.10
C ASP A 363 3.94 -13.90 -15.79
N PRO A 364 4.34 -13.72 -14.52
CA PRO A 364 5.73 -13.62 -14.20
C PRO A 364 6.20 -15.04 -13.89
N PHE A 365 5.99 -15.96 -14.83
CA PHE A 365 6.20 -17.41 -14.67
C PHE A 365 5.29 -18.11 -13.65
#